data_AF-X1QC66-F1
#
_entry.id   AF-X1QC66-F1
#
_cell.length_a   1.000
_cell.length_b   1.000
_cell.length_c   1.000
_cell.angle_alpha   90.00
_cell.angle_beta   90.00
_cell.angle_gamma   90.00
#
_symmetry.space_group_name_H-M   'P 1'
#
loop_
_entity.id
_entity.type
_entity.pdbx_description
1 polymer ?
#
loop_
_entity_poly.entity_id
_entity_poly.type
_entity_poly.pdbx_seq_one_letter_code
_entity_poly.pdbx_strand_id
1 'polypeptide(L)'
;KGPLFLKSIFAVIIVSTIILTIITYFWKICLHASGITIMVISFNILFGKWMLLMIPLIPLIGWARVRIKKHTVNQVILGTGITAIVTFLIYYNYGFINLF
;
A
#
# COMPACT_ATOMS: atom_id res chain seq x y z
N LYS A 1 -25.09 -7.66 6.69
CA LYS A 1 -23.75 -7.86 6.07
C LYS A 1 -23.14 -6.49 5.80
N GLY A 2 -21.88 -6.22 6.21
CA GLY A 2 -21.25 -4.92 5.96
C GLY A 2 -20.92 -4.67 4.47
N PRO A 3 -20.78 -3.40 4.03
CA PRO A 3 -20.45 -3.06 2.65
C PRO A 3 -19.14 -3.71 2.18
N LEU A 4 -19.11 -4.20 0.95
CA LEU A 4 -17.97 -4.95 0.41
C LEU A 4 -16.68 -4.12 0.37
N PHE A 5 -16.79 -2.84 -0.01
CA PHE A 5 -15.65 -1.93 -0.06
C PHE A 5 -15.01 -1.74 1.31
N LEU A 6 -15.82 -1.61 2.37
CA LEU A 6 -15.32 -1.45 3.74
C LEU A 6 -14.53 -2.68 4.18
N LYS A 7 -15.06 -3.87 3.89
CA LYS A 7 -14.38 -5.14 4.19
C LYS A 7 -13.05 -5.27 3.46
N SER A 8 -13.01 -4.90 2.17
CA SER A 8 -11.77 -4.97 1.39
C SER A 8 -10.70 -4.03 1.95
N ILE A 9 -11.04 -2.79 2.31
CA ILE A 9 -10.10 -1.83 2.91
C ILE A 9 -9.57 -2.35 4.24
N PHE A 10 -10.45 -2.83 5.13
CA PHE A 10 -10.02 -3.39 6.41
C PHE A 10 -9.13 -4.62 6.23
N ALA A 11 -9.46 -5.50 5.28
CA ALA A 11 -8.61 -6.64 4.95
C ALA A 11 -7.22 -6.20 4.47
N VAL A 12 -7.14 -5.20 3.58
CA VAL A 12 -5.86 -4.64 3.12
C VAL A 12 -5.04 -4.11 4.29
N ILE A 13 -5.64 -3.31 5.16
CA ILE A 13 -4.94 -2.70 6.30
C ILE A 13 -4.46 -3.77 7.28
N ILE A 14 -5.32 -4.72 7.67
CA ILE A 14 -4.98 -5.77 8.65
C ILE A 14 -3.86 -6.66 8.10
N VAL A 15 -4.04 -7.21 6.90
CA VAL A 15 -3.07 -8.13 6.30
C VAL A 15 -1.74 -7.42 6.04
N SER A 16 -1.77 -6.21 5.48
CA SER A 16 -0.54 -5.43 5.26
C SER A 16 0.16 -5.08 6.58
N THR A 17 -0.59 -4.72 7.63
CA THR A 17 -0.01 -4.42 8.94
C THR A 17 0.67 -5.64 9.54
N ILE A 18 0.05 -6.81 9.49
CA ILE A 18 0.63 -8.06 10.00
C ILE A 18 1.94 -8.36 9.25
N ILE A 19 1.90 -8.39 7.91
CA ILE A 19 3.06 -8.69 7.07
C ILE A 19 4.20 -7.70 7.34
N LEU A 20 3.91 -6.40 7.29
CA LEU A 20 4.94 -5.38 7.45
C LEU A 20 5.48 -5.32 8.89
N THR A 21 4.68 -5.64 9.91
CA THR A 21 5.14 -5.72 11.29
C THR A 21 6.12 -6.88 11.46
N ILE A 22 5.79 -8.06 10.92
CA ILE A 22 6.70 -9.22 10.94
C ILE A 22 8.01 -8.86 10.26
N ILE A 23 7.97 -8.24 9.08
CA ILE A 23 9.21 -7.89 8.37
C ILE A 23 9.98 -6.82 9.13
N THR A 24 9.31 -5.77 9.62
CA THR A 24 9.93 -4.65 10.35
C THR A 24 10.61 -5.11 11.64
N TYR A 25 10.13 -6.19 12.26
CA TYR A 25 10.78 -6.81 13.42
C TYR A 25 12.20 -7.27 13.12
N PHE A 26 12.44 -7.84 11.93
CA PHE A 26 13.77 -8.30 11.50
C PHE A 26 14.56 -7.24 10.72
N TRP A 27 13.87 -6.46 9.90
CA TRP A 27 14.48 -5.49 9.00
C TRP A 27 13.55 -4.30 8.78
N LYS A 28 13.99 -3.12 9.25
CA LYS A 28 13.17 -1.91 9.31
C LYS A 28 12.66 -1.48 7.93
N ILE A 29 11.36 -1.63 7.67
CA ILE A 29 10.70 -1.14 6.45
C ILE A 29 10.05 0.23 6.66
N CYS A 30 9.89 1.01 5.59
CA CYS A 30 9.24 2.31 5.61
C CYS A 30 7.70 2.19 5.59
N LEU A 31 7.08 2.03 6.77
CA LEU A 31 5.62 1.95 6.94
C LEU A 31 4.87 3.17 6.36
N HIS A 32 5.49 4.35 6.34
CA HIS A 32 4.89 5.55 5.74
C HIS A 32 4.73 5.43 4.22
N ALA A 33 5.71 4.81 3.55
CA ALA A 33 5.63 4.56 2.11
C ALA A 33 4.58 3.47 1.81
N SER A 34 4.51 2.42 2.64
CA SER A 34 3.47 1.41 2.58
C SER A 34 2.06 2.02 2.76
N GLY A 35 1.85 2.85 3.78
CA GLY A 35 0.56 3.47 4.07
C GLY A 35 0.04 4.34 2.92
N ILE A 36 0.90 5.19 2.33
CA ILE A 36 0.48 5.99 1.17
C ILE A 36 0.19 5.11 -0.05
N THR A 37 0.90 3.99 -0.20
CA THR A 37 0.68 3.03 -1.28
C THR A 37 -0.71 2.39 -1.17
N ILE A 38 -1.13 1.98 0.04
CA ILE A 38 -2.49 1.47 0.28
C ILE A 38 -3.53 2.51 -0.13
N MET A 39 -3.34 3.76 0.32
CA MET A 39 -4.28 4.86 0.04
C MET A 39 -4.39 5.12 -1.46
N VAL A 40 -3.27 5.30 -2.15
CA VAL A 40 -3.24 5.59 -3.59
C VAL A 40 -3.89 4.47 -4.40
N ILE A 41 -3.53 3.21 -4.15
CA ILE A 41 -4.06 2.07 -4.91
C ILE A 41 -5.56 1.89 -4.62
N SER A 42 -5.96 1.95 -3.35
CA SER A 42 -7.38 1.85 -2.96
C SER A 42 -8.22 2.95 -3.59
N PHE A 43 -7.71 4.19 -3.62
CA PHE A 43 -8.43 5.30 -4.21
C PHE A 43 -8.59 5.15 -5.73
N ASN A 44 -7.56 4.66 -6.41
CA ASN A 44 -7.63 4.38 -7.85
C ASN A 44 -8.66 3.30 -8.18
N ILE A 45 -8.76 2.25 -7.37
CA ILE A 45 -9.71 1.15 -7.57
C ILE A 45 -11.14 1.60 -7.27
N LEU A 46 -11.36 2.35 -6.18
CA LEU A 46 -12.69 2.67 -5.68
C LEU A 46 -13.30 3.93 -6.31
N PHE A 47 -12.49 4.93 -6.65
CA PHE A 47 -12.96 6.22 -7.19
C PHE A 47 -12.57 6.44 -8.66
N GLY A 48 -11.80 5.52 -9.25
CA GLY A 48 -11.49 5.51 -10.68
C GLY A 48 -10.24 6.32 -11.08
N LYS A 49 -10.05 6.43 -12.41
CA LYS A 49 -8.79 6.86 -13.05
C LYS A 49 -8.32 8.27 -12.69
N TRP A 50 -9.21 9.18 -12.29
CA TRP A 50 -8.82 10.52 -11.86
C TRP A 50 -7.88 10.51 -10.64
N MET A 51 -7.90 9.43 -9.84
CA MET A 51 -6.99 9.25 -8.71
C MET A 51 -5.57 8.84 -9.11
N LEU A 52 -5.27 8.64 -10.40
CA LEU A 52 -3.89 8.41 -10.86
C LEU A 52 -2.98 9.60 -10.54
N LEU A 53 -3.57 10.80 -10.41
CA LEU A 53 -2.88 12.01 -9.96
C LEU A 53 -2.25 11.87 -8.57
N MET A 54 -2.65 10.87 -7.76
CA MET A 54 -2.04 10.62 -6.45
C MET A 54 -0.80 9.74 -6.51
N ILE A 55 -0.49 9.09 -7.64
CA ILE A 55 0.70 8.24 -7.80
C ILE A 55 2.01 8.95 -7.38
N PRO A 56 2.24 10.24 -7.73
CA PRO A 56 3.44 10.96 -7.33
C PRO A 56 3.64 11.09 -5.81
N LEU A 57 2.60 10.89 -4.98
CA LEU A 57 2.77 10.93 -3.52
C LEU A 57 3.64 9.78 -3.01
N ILE A 58 3.64 8.63 -3.68
CA ILE A 58 4.46 7.46 -3.31
C ILE A 58 5.96 7.81 -3.37
N PRO A 59 6.53 8.23 -4.53
CA PRO A 59 7.94 8.62 -4.59
C PRO A 59 8.22 9.89 -3.78
N LEU A 60 7.28 10.83 -3.64
CA LEU A 60 7.48 12.03 -2.81
C LEU A 60 7.71 11.68 -1.33
N ILE A 61 6.87 10.83 -0.76
CA ILE A 61 7.03 10.37 0.63
C ILE A 61 8.26 9.47 0.76
N GLY A 62 8.50 8.59 -0.22
CA GLY A 62 9.71 7.76 -0.26
C GLY A 62 10.98 8.60 -0.22
N TRP A 63 11.07 9.62 -1.08
CA TRP A 63 12.19 10.56 -1.13
C TRP A 63 12.36 11.30 0.19
N ALA A 64 11.28 11.83 0.77
CA ALA A 64 11.35 12.54 2.05
C ALA A 64 11.96 11.65 3.16
N ARG A 65 11.59 10.37 3.21
CA ARG A 65 12.08 9.41 4.22
C ARG A 65 13.54 9.02 4.04
N VAL A 66 13.99 8.93 2.79
CA VAL A 66 15.40 8.71 2.46
C VAL A 66 16.22 9.98 2.76
N ARG A 67 15.70 11.16 2.42
CA ARG A 67 16.38 12.46 2.62
C ARG A 67 16.66 12.76 4.09
N ILE A 68 15.72 12.45 4.98
CA ILE A 68 15.91 12.58 6.44
C ILE A 68 16.76 11.44 7.05
N LYS A 69 17.36 10.59 6.21
CA LYS A 69 18.21 9.44 6.57
C LYS A 69 17.54 8.46 7.56
N LYS A 70 16.21 8.38 7.56
CA LYS A 70 15.47 7.44 8.42
C LYS A 70 15.33 6.05 7.81
N HIS A 71 15.40 5.97 6.47
CA HIS A 71 15.29 4.74 5.69
C HIS A 71 16.24 4.74 4.50
N THR A 72 16.60 3.55 4.02
CA THR A 72 17.31 3.38 2.74
C THR A 72 16.32 3.27 1.58
N VAL A 73 16.82 3.48 0.35
CA VAL A 73 16.00 3.33 -0.86
C VAL A 73 15.39 1.93 -0.94
N ASN A 74 16.16 0.88 -0.62
CA ASN A 74 15.68 -0.50 -0.64
C ASN A 74 14.54 -0.74 0.36
N GLN A 75 14.61 -0.14 1.56
CA GLN A 75 13.54 -0.25 2.55
C GLN A 75 12.24 0.41 2.09
N VAL A 76 12.35 1.50 1.32
CA VAL A 76 11.18 2.18 0.72
C VAL A 76 10.59 1.35 -0.42
N ILE A 77 11.43 0.87 -1.34
CA ILE A 77 11.00 0.09 -2.51
C ILE A 77 10.31 -1.20 -2.05
N LEU A 78 10.93 -1.95 -1.14
CA LEU A 78 10.35 -3.22 -0.67
C LEU A 78 9.06 -2.98 0.12
N GLY A 79 9.00 -1.97 0.99
CA GLY A 79 7.77 -1.61 1.69
C GLY A 79 6.62 -1.25 0.76
N THR A 80 6.91 -0.44 -0.26
CA THR A 80 5.96 -0.04 -1.30
C THR A 80 5.50 -1.25 -2.11
N GLY A 81 6.44 -2.05 -2.62
CA GLY A 81 6.16 -3.20 -3.49
C GLY A 81 5.33 -4.29 -2.81
N ILE A 82 5.72 -4.71 -1.60
CA ILE A 82 4.98 -5.72 -0.82
C ILE A 82 3.54 -5.25 -0.61
N THR A 83 3.38 -3.99 -0.20
CA THR A 83 2.06 -3.43 0.10
C THR A 83 1.20 -3.30 -1.16
N ALA A 84 1.80 -2.93 -2.29
CA ALA A 84 1.09 -2.87 -3.57
C ALA A 84 0.57 -4.24 -4.00
N ILE A 85 1.40 -5.29 -3.87
CA ILE A 85 1.02 -6.67 -4.20
C ILE A 85 -0.12 -7.14 -3.29
N VAL A 86 0.01 -6.96 -1.97
CA VAL A 86 -1.02 -7.35 -1.01
C VAL A 86 -2.34 -6.63 -1.28
N THR A 87 -2.28 -5.32 -1.51
CA THR A 87 -3.46 -4.50 -1.81
C THR A 87 -4.16 -5.01 -3.08
N PHE A 88 -3.40 -5.23 -4.15
CA PHE A 88 -3.91 -5.72 -5.42
C PHE A 88 -4.58 -7.10 -5.28
N LEU A 89 -3.90 -8.05 -4.62
CA LEU A 89 -4.42 -9.40 -4.41
C LEU A 89 -5.73 -9.38 -3.61
N ILE A 90 -5.82 -8.54 -2.57
CA ILE A 90 -7.06 -8.46 -1.78
C ILE A 90 -8.19 -7.87 -2.61
N TYR A 91 -7.97 -6.77 -3.33
CA TYR A 91 -9.03 -6.21 -4.19
C TYR A 91 -9.46 -7.16 -5.31
N TYR A 92 -8.52 -7.94 -5.88
CA TYR A 92 -8.83 -9.02 -6.81
C TYR A 92 -9.73 -10.09 -6.16
N ASN A 93 -9.38 -10.59 -4.98
CA ASN A 93 -10.19 -11.59 -4.25
C ASN A 93 -11.58 -11.09 -3.87
N TYR A 94 -11.75 -9.78 -3.65
CA TYR A 94 -13.03 -9.16 -3.37
C TYR A 94 -13.82 -8.78 -4.64
N GLY A 95 -13.29 -9.04 -5.84
CA GLY A 95 -13.96 -8.78 -7.12
C GLY A 95 -13.96 -7.31 -7.56
N PHE A 96 -13.09 -6.48 -6.99
CA PHE A 96 -12.92 -5.09 -7.42
C PHE A 96 -11.95 -4.96 -8.61
N ILE A 97 -11.13 -5.98 -8.84
CA ILE A 97 -10.22 -6.08 -10.00
C ILE A 97 -10.54 -7.41 -10.67
N ASN A 98 -10.78 -7.38 -11.98
CA ASN A 98 -10.91 -8.59 -12.78
C ASN A 98 -9.67 -8.73 -13.67
N LEU A 99 -8.97 -9.85 -13.52
CA LEU A 99 -7.92 -10.29 -14.42
C LEU A 99 -8.50 -11.45 -15.24
N PHE A 100 -8.99 -11.12 -16.43
CA PHE A 100 -9.66 -12.00 -17.39
C PHE A 100 -11.03 -12.54 -16.95
#